data_AF-A0A1L5KR63-F1
#
_entry.id   AF-A0A1L5KR63-F1
#
_cell.length_a   1.000
_cell.length_b   1.000
_cell.length_c   1.000
_cell.angle_alpha   90.00
_cell.angle_beta   90.00
_cell.angle_gamma   90.00
#
_symmetry.space_group_name_H-M   'P 1'
#
loop_
_entity.id
_entity.type
_entity.pdbx_description
1 polymer ?
#
loop_
_entity_poly.entity_id
_entity_poly.type
_entity_poly.pdbx_seq_one_letter_code
_entity_poly.pdbx_strand_id
1 'polypeptide(L)' 'MDIELGIQNVARPVNFSTEESADSVGKAIAQAVANGETINLTDDKGRHIIVPAKALGYAIIGSE' A
#
# COMPACT_ATOMS: atom_id res chain seq x y z
N MET A 1 11.82 3.87 1.03
CA MET A 1 10.79 4.17 2.04
C MET A 1 10.02 2.90 2.31
N ASP A 2 9.91 2.50 3.56
CA ASP A 2 9.23 1.27 3.94
C ASP A 2 7.74 1.48 4.16
N ILE A 3 6.97 0.48 3.70
CA ILE A 3 5.51 0.45 3.73
C ILE A 3 5.06 -0.88 4.31
N GLU A 4 4.07 -0.80 5.19
CA GLU A 4 3.32 -1.95 5.69
C GLU A 4 1.84 -1.81 5.32
N LEU A 5 1.29 -2.83 4.67
CA LEU A 5 -0.14 -2.94 4.38
C LEU A 5 -0.74 -4.09 5.18
N GLY A 6 -1.66 -3.76 6.08
CA GLY A 6 -2.52 -4.73 6.75
C GLY A 6 -3.72 -5.06 5.88
N ILE A 7 -3.97 -6.34 5.61
CA ILE A 7 -5.10 -6.82 4.82
C ILE A 7 -6.09 -7.54 5.73
N GLN A 8 -7.37 -7.20 5.61
CA GLN A 8 -8.44 -7.86 6.37
C GLN A 8 -8.47 -9.37 6.10
N ASN A 9 -8.72 -10.16 7.13
CA ASN A 9 -8.78 -11.63 7.06
C ASN A 9 -7.46 -12.30 6.60
N VAL A 10 -6.34 -11.58 6.65
CA VAL A 10 -5.00 -12.10 6.37
C VAL A 10 -4.15 -11.98 7.62
N ALA A 11 -3.49 -13.07 8.01
CA ALA A 11 -2.76 -13.15 9.28
C ALA A 11 -1.42 -12.38 9.29
N ARG A 12 -0.87 -12.05 8.12
CA ARG A 12 0.43 -11.39 7.98
C ARG A 12 0.29 -10.16 7.10
N PRO A 13 0.89 -9.01 7.48
CA PRO A 13 0.91 -7.84 6.63
C PRO A 13 1.84 -8.03 5.42
N VAL A 14 1.67 -7.17 4.42
CA VAL A 14 2.55 -7.08 3.25
C VAL A 14 3.51 -5.93 3.46
N ASN A 15 4.80 -6.27 3.58
CA ASN A 15 5.87 -5.29 3.83
C ASN A 15 6.76 -5.18 2.58
N PHE A 16 7.03 -3.96 2.16
CA PHE A 16 7.88 -3.67 1.00
C PHE A 16 8.43 -2.25 1.08
N SER A 17 9.46 -1.99 0.28
CA SER A 17 10.14 -0.72 0.21
C SER A 17 9.92 -0.11 -1.17
N THR A 18 9.67 1.19 -1.26
CA THR A 18 9.53 1.91 -2.54
C THR A 18 10.43 3.13 -2.61
N GLU A 19 10.76 3.56 -3.82
CA GLU A 19 11.46 4.82 -4.10
C GLU A 19 10.49 6.01 -4.14
N GLU A 20 9.18 5.76 -4.17
CA GLU A 20 8.17 6.82 -4.12
C GLU A 20 8.16 7.56 -2.78
N SER A 21 7.74 8.82 -2.79
CA SER A 21 7.59 9.61 -1.57
C SER A 21 6.35 9.20 -0.76
N ALA A 22 6.40 9.45 0.56
CA ALA A 22 5.27 9.17 1.45
C ALA A 22 3.97 9.84 0.98
N ASP A 23 4.07 11.08 0.51
CA ASP A 23 2.93 11.85 -0.01
C ASP A 23 2.35 11.24 -1.28
N SER A 24 3.20 10.72 -2.19
CA SER A 24 2.75 10.06 -3.43
C SER A 24 1.95 8.80 -3.10
N VAL A 25 2.54 7.94 -2.26
CA VAL A 25 1.95 6.67 -1.84
C VAL A 25 0.64 6.91 -1.08
N GLY A 26 0.64 7.85 -0.14
CA GLY A 26 -0.54 8.21 0.64
C GLY A 26 -1.69 8.68 -0.24
N LYS A 27 -1.40 9.53 -1.24
CA LYS A 27 -2.41 9.97 -2.22
C LYS A 27 -2.95 8.83 -3.07
N ALA A 28 -2.08 7.95 -3.57
CA ALA A 28 -2.48 6.81 -4.38
C ALA A 28 -3.41 5.87 -3.60
N ILE A 29 -3.07 5.56 -2.35
CA ILE A 29 -3.91 4.75 -1.46
C ILE A 29 -5.25 5.45 -1.18
N ALA A 30 -5.22 6.73 -0.80
CA ALA A 30 -6.44 7.48 -0.48
C ALA A 30 -7.40 7.58 -1.68
N GLN A 31 -6.87 7.80 -2.88
CA GLN A 31 -7.65 7.84 -4.11
C GLN A 31 -8.29 6.47 -4.42
N ALA A 32 -7.51 5.38 -4.35
CA ALA A 32 -8.03 4.04 -4.57
C ALA A 32 -9.13 3.68 -3.56
N VAL A 33 -8.97 4.07 -2.29
CA VAL A 33 -9.98 3.87 -1.24
C VAL A 33 -11.24 4.69 -1.51
N ALA A 34 -11.11 5.97 -1.87
CA ALA A 34 -12.25 6.83 -2.17
C ALA A 34 -13.06 6.32 -3.38
N ASN A 35 -12.38 5.80 -4.40
CA ASN A 35 -13.01 5.32 -5.63
C ASN A 35 -13.47 3.86 -5.55
N GLY A 36 -13.05 3.11 -4.53
CA GLY A 36 -13.27 1.67 -4.42
C GLY A 36 -12.48 0.85 -5.45
N GLU A 37 -11.36 1.39 -5.94
CA GLU A 37 -10.46 0.77 -6.91
C GLU A 37 -9.41 -0.12 -6.22
N THR A 38 -8.49 -0.70 -7.00
CA THR A 38 -7.33 -1.38 -6.42
C THR A 38 -6.24 -0.37 -6.10
N ILE A 39 -5.59 -0.55 -4.95
CA ILE A 39 -4.33 0.09 -4.62
C ILE A 39 -3.25 -0.61 -5.44
N ASN A 40 -2.57 0.12 -6.30
CA ASN A 40 -1.49 -0.40 -7.13
C ASN A 40 -0.22 0.37 -6.80
N LEU A 41 0.78 -0.30 -6.24
CA LEU A 41 2.07 0.27 -5.87
C LEU A 41 3.18 -0.56 -6.50
N THR A 42 4.32 0.08 -6.77
CA THR A 42 5.52 -0.62 -7.24
C THR A 42 6.62 -0.47 -6.21
N ASP A 43 7.25 -1.58 -5.85
CA ASP A 43 8.37 -1.58 -4.93
C ASP A 43 9.71 -1.32 -5.65
N ASP A 44 10.76 -1.15 -4.88
CA ASP A 44 12.14 -0.91 -5.35
C ASP A 44 12.75 -2.09 -6.14
N LYS A 45 12.09 -3.25 -6.13
CA LYS A 45 12.47 -4.46 -6.87
C LYS A 45 11.63 -4.65 -8.14
N GLY A 46 10.75 -3.70 -8.46
CA GLY A 46 9.87 -3.78 -9.62
C GLY A 46 8.70 -4.75 -9.44
N ARG A 47 8.40 -5.20 -8.22
CA ARG A 47 7.17 -5.97 -7.93
C ARG A 47 5.99 -5.02 -7.94
N HIS A 48 4.91 -5.42 -8.60
CA HIS A 48 3.62 -4.74 -8.51
C HIS A 48 2.81 -5.32 -7.35
N ILE A 49 2.51 -4.47 -6.37
CA ILE A 49 1.66 -4.79 -5.23
C ILE A 49 0.25 -4.28 -5.53
N ILE A 50 -0.68 -5.21 -5.68
CA ILE A 50 -2.08 -4.93 -6.02
C ILE A 50 -2.96 -5.39 -4.86
N VAL A 51 -3.64 -4.46 -4.21
CA VAL A 51 -4.53 -4.72 -3.06
C VAL A 51 -5.90 -4.11 -3.32
N PRO A 52 -7.00 -4.88 -3.26
CA PRO A 52 -8.34 -4.29 -3.33
C PRO A 52 -8.56 -3.29 -2.20
N ALA A 53 -9.00 -2.05 -2.49
CA ALA A 53 -9.17 -1.04 -1.45
C ALA A 53 -10.09 -1.48 -0.31
N LYS A 54 -11.15 -2.23 -0.64
CA LYS A 54 -12.10 -2.77 0.35
C LYS A 54 -11.50 -3.81 1.29
N ALA A 55 -10.37 -4.42 0.92
CA ALA A 55 -9.67 -5.40 1.75
C ALA A 55 -8.56 -4.77 2.60
N LEU A 56 -8.21 -3.50 2.36
CA LEU A 56 -7.20 -2.81 3.16
C LEU A 56 -7.74 -2.60 4.59
N GLY A 57 -7.04 -3.15 5.57
CA GLY A 57 -7.28 -2.89 6.99
C GLY A 57 -6.60 -1.61 7.45
N TYR A 58 -5.32 -1.44 7.10
CA TYR A 58 -4.53 -0.25 7.40
C TYR A 58 -3.32 -0.13 6.45
N ALA A 59 -2.73 1.06 6.38
CA ALA A 59 -1.47 1.31 5.71
C ALA A 59 -0.57 2.18 6.61
N ILE A 60 0.67 1.76 6.82
CA ILE A 60 1.72 2.54 7.50
C ILE A 60 2.73 2.92 6.44
N ILE A 61 3.05 4.21 6.34
CA ILE A 61 3.95 4.77 5.33
C ILE A 61 5.09 5.48 6.07
N GLY A 62 6.33 5.05 5.83
CA GLY A 62 7.52 5.65 6.45
C GLY A 62 7.92 5.03 7.79
N SER A 63 7.77 3.71 7.95
CA SER A 63 8.23 3.00 9.15
C SER A 63 9.67 2.47 8.98
N GLU A 64 10.63 3.14 9.63
CA GLU A 64 12.10 2.92 9.59
C GLU A 64 12.78 3.00 8.20
#